data_AF-A0A429EB02-F1
#
_entry.id   AF-A0A429EB02-F1
#
_cell.length_a   1.000
_cell.length_b   1.000
_cell.length_c   1.000
_cell.angle_alpha   90.00
_cell.angle_beta   90.00
_cell.angle_gamma   90.00
#
_symmetry.space_group_name_H-M   'P 1'
#
loop_
_entity.id
_entity.type
_entity.pdbx_description
1 polymer ?
#
loop_
_entity_poly.entity_id
_entity_poly.type
_entity_poly.pdbx_seq_one_letter_code
_entity_poly.pdbx_strand_id
1 'polypeptide(L)'
;MLFSISETGWALIAIVATASFMAGMHVFVTGLPMPERETRPNMKLFHILTPLFAAVVLWASLLRPDSGDRILFLYSVAFVSIPVALLPVRGRLSRTYTAQRREPGAEVKTDVLATAWICGFLLAVLLVAVAALMAYDYGA
;
A
#
# COMPACT_ATOMS: atom_id res chain seq x y z
N MET A 1 -11.45 20.44 -7.99
CA MET A 1 -10.70 20.21 -9.24
C MET A 1 -9.70 19.05 -9.14
N LEU A 2 -9.90 18.04 -8.28
CA LEU A 2 -9.00 16.89 -8.19
C LEU A 2 -9.12 15.92 -9.38
N PHE A 3 -10.28 15.88 -10.02
CA PHE A 3 -10.61 14.98 -11.14
C PHE A 3 -10.64 15.67 -12.51
N SER A 4 -10.09 16.89 -12.63
CA SER A 4 -9.90 17.55 -13.93
C SER A 4 -8.62 17.09 -14.65
N ILE A 5 -7.91 16.14 -14.06
CA ILE A 5 -6.70 15.52 -14.61
C ILE A 5 -7.16 14.54 -15.70
N SER A 6 -6.49 14.57 -16.86
CA SER A 6 -6.80 13.62 -17.93
C SER A 6 -6.57 12.17 -17.49
N GLU A 7 -7.25 11.23 -18.13
CA GLU A 7 -7.08 9.78 -17.90
C GLU A 7 -5.60 9.36 -17.96
N THR A 8 -4.84 9.96 -18.90
CA THR A 8 -3.39 9.76 -19.03
C THR A 8 -2.61 10.26 -17.81
N GLY A 9 -3.04 11.36 -17.19
CA GLY A 9 -2.47 11.88 -15.96
C GLY A 9 -2.72 10.96 -14.76
N TRP A 10 -3.94 10.40 -14.65
CA TRP A 10 -4.24 9.40 -13.62
C TRP A 10 -3.46 8.09 -13.82
N ALA A 11 -3.27 7.66 -15.07
CA ALA A 11 -2.44 6.49 -15.37
C ALA A 11 -0.98 6.71 -14.93
N LEU A 12 -0.42 7.91 -15.16
CA LEU A 12 0.92 8.26 -14.68
C LEU A 12 0.99 8.26 -13.14
N ILE A 13 0.00 8.82 -12.45
CA ILE A 13 -0.08 8.79 -10.98
C ILE A 13 -0.13 7.35 -10.47
N ALA A 14 -0.93 6.49 -11.12
CA ALA A 14 -1.01 5.08 -10.77
C ALA A 14 0.36 4.38 -10.93
N ILE A 15 1.08 4.61 -12.04
CA ILE A 15 2.43 4.07 -12.26
C ILE A 15 3.39 4.54 -11.15
N VAL A 16 3.40 5.84 -10.83
CA VAL A 16 4.26 6.40 -9.77
C VAL A 16 3.88 5.84 -8.40
N ALA A 17 2.59 5.65 -8.13
CA ALA A 17 2.09 5.02 -6.91
C ALA A 17 2.54 3.55 -6.80
N THR A 18 2.47 2.79 -7.89
CA THR A 18 2.98 1.40 -7.93
C THR A 18 4.49 1.37 -7.68
N ALA A 19 5.26 2.23 -8.33
CA ALA A 19 6.70 2.31 -8.12
C ALA A 19 7.04 2.69 -6.66
N SER A 20 6.31 3.65 -6.09
CA SER A 20 6.44 4.08 -4.70
C SER A 20 6.09 2.95 -3.72
N PHE A 21 5.04 2.19 -4.00
CA PHE A 21 4.67 1.01 -3.22
C PHE A 21 5.77 -0.05 -3.27
N MET A 22 6.28 -0.37 -4.46
CA MET A 22 7.39 -1.33 -4.60
C MET A 22 8.63 -0.87 -3.84
N ALA A 23 9.01 0.41 -3.96
CA ALA A 23 10.14 0.98 -3.24
C ALA A 23 9.92 0.95 -1.71
N GLY A 24 8.75 1.37 -1.25
CA GLY A 24 8.39 1.38 0.18
C GLY A 24 8.40 -0.03 0.78
N MET A 25 7.84 -1.00 0.07
CA MET A 25 7.85 -2.40 0.48
C MET A 25 9.25 -3.02 0.41
N HIS A 26 10.07 -2.67 -0.59
CA HIS A 26 11.45 -3.11 -0.67
C HIS A 26 12.28 -2.60 0.52
N VAL A 27 12.15 -1.31 0.84
CA VAL A 27 12.76 -0.71 2.02
C VAL A 27 12.24 -1.40 3.28
N PHE A 28 10.93 -1.64 3.40
CA PHE A 28 10.36 -2.33 4.55
C PHE A 28 10.97 -3.72 4.76
N VAL A 29 10.97 -4.56 3.73
CA VAL A 29 11.44 -5.95 3.79
C VAL A 29 12.95 -6.05 4.05
N THR A 30 13.76 -5.23 3.39
CA THR A 30 15.22 -5.21 3.59
C THR A 30 15.67 -4.82 5.00
N GLY A 31 14.79 -4.19 5.81
CA GLY A 31 15.11 -3.85 7.21
C GLY A 31 14.76 -4.90 8.24
N LEU A 32 14.05 -5.96 7.84
CA LEU A 32 13.71 -7.03 8.75
C LEU A 32 14.84 -8.07 8.68
N PRO A 33 15.40 -8.52 9.83
CA PRO A 33 16.43 -9.55 9.86
C PRO A 33 15.80 -10.92 9.59
N MET A 34 15.29 -11.11 8.37
CA MET A 34 14.67 -12.35 7.91
C MET A 34 15.74 -13.37 7.49
N PRO A 35 15.53 -14.68 7.73
CA PRO A 35 16.43 -15.71 7.21
C PRO A 35 16.45 -15.68 5.67
N GLU A 36 17.66 -15.65 5.08
CA GLU A 36 17.88 -15.53 3.62
C GLU A 36 17.18 -16.61 2.77
N ARG A 37 16.78 -17.72 3.40
CA ARG A 37 16.20 -18.89 2.73
C ARG A 37 14.69 -18.76 2.46
N GLU A 38 13.94 -18.03 3.29
CA GLU A 38 12.49 -17.81 3.12
C GLU A 38 12.15 -16.55 2.32
N THR A 39 13.06 -15.57 2.27
CA THR A 39 12.81 -14.26 1.66
C THR A 39 12.89 -14.28 0.13
N ARG A 40 13.72 -15.14 -0.46
CA ARG A 40 13.98 -15.13 -1.92
C ARG A 40 12.79 -15.46 -2.82
N PRO A 41 11.99 -16.52 -2.59
CA PRO A 41 10.89 -16.85 -3.52
C PRO A 41 9.70 -15.89 -3.35
N ASN A 42 9.33 -15.55 -2.12
CA ASN A 42 8.19 -14.64 -1.87
C ASN A 42 8.45 -13.22 -2.34
N MET A 43 9.68 -12.72 -2.24
CA MET A 43 10.00 -11.37 -2.69
C MET A 43 10.01 -11.25 -4.21
N LYS A 44 10.45 -12.29 -4.93
CA LYS A 44 10.33 -12.38 -6.40
C LYS A 44 8.87 -12.45 -6.82
N LEU A 45 8.07 -13.30 -6.15
CA LEU A 45 6.65 -13.41 -6.44
C LEU A 45 5.95 -12.07 -6.24
N PHE A 46 6.21 -11.37 -5.12
CA PHE A 46 5.67 -10.04 -4.85
C PHE A 46 6.06 -9.03 -5.94
N HIS A 47 7.34 -8.96 -6.33
CA HIS A 47 7.81 -8.05 -7.38
C HIS A 47 7.21 -8.34 -8.76
N ILE A 48 6.72 -9.56 -9.02
CA ILE A 48 6.06 -9.93 -10.27
C ILE A 48 4.54 -9.69 -10.15
N LEU A 49 3.94 -10.06 -9.02
CA LEU A 49 2.50 -9.96 -8.80
C LEU A 49 2.02 -8.50 -8.75
N THR A 50 2.80 -7.61 -8.13
CA THR A 50 2.46 -6.19 -8.01
C THR A 50 2.32 -5.47 -9.35
N PRO A 51 3.31 -5.52 -10.28
CA PRO A 51 3.16 -4.91 -11.59
C PRO A 51 2.14 -5.64 -12.46
N LEU A 52 1.97 -6.95 -12.31
CA LEU A 52 0.92 -7.69 -12.99
C LEU A 52 -0.47 -7.20 -12.57
N PHE A 53 -0.69 -7.03 -11.27
CA PHE A 53 -1.93 -6.47 -10.74
C PHE A 53 -2.16 -5.04 -11.22
N ALA A 54 -1.11 -4.19 -11.21
CA ALA A 54 -1.17 -2.84 -11.77
C ALA A 54 -1.58 -2.86 -13.26
N ALA A 55 -0.99 -3.76 -14.05
CA ALA A 55 -1.31 -3.92 -15.47
C ALA A 55 -2.76 -4.38 -15.67
N VAL A 56 -3.27 -5.30 -14.85
CA VAL A 56 -4.67 -5.75 -14.89
C VAL A 56 -5.62 -4.61 -14.54
N VAL A 57 -5.32 -3.82 -13.51
CA VAL A 57 -6.16 -2.67 -13.10
C VAL A 57 -6.17 -1.59 -14.19
N LEU A 58 -5.01 -1.26 -14.78
CA LEU A 58 -4.91 -0.32 -15.90
C LEU A 58 -5.65 -0.84 -17.14
N TRP A 59 -5.55 -2.13 -17.42
CA TRP A 59 -6.28 -2.76 -18.52
C TRP A 59 -7.79 -2.71 -18.30
N ALA A 60 -8.23 -3.03 -17.08
CA ALA A 60 -9.64 -2.99 -16.70
C ALA A 60 -10.21 -1.57 -16.71
N SER A 61 -9.41 -0.54 -16.40
CA SER A 61 -9.86 0.85 -16.50
C SER A 61 -10.04 1.29 -17.95
N LEU A 62 -9.17 0.85 -18.88
CA LEU A 62 -9.29 1.15 -20.31
C LEU A 62 -10.49 0.48 -20.99
N LEU A 63 -10.95 -0.66 -20.46
CA LEU A 63 -12.09 -1.40 -20.99
C LEU A 63 -13.45 -0.87 -20.48
N ARG A 64 -13.44 0.01 -19.47
CA ARG A 64 -14.67 0.50 -18.85
C ARG A 64 -15.11 1.82 -19.51
N PRO A 65 -16.36 1.93 -19.97
CA PRO A 65 -16.87 3.17 -20.56
C PRO A 65 -17.12 4.30 -19.55
N ASP A 66 -17.11 4.00 -18.24
CA ASP A 66 -17.26 4.98 -17.16
C ASP A 66 -15.90 5.46 -16.63
N SER A 67 -15.85 6.74 -16.20
CA SER A 67 -14.68 7.50 -15.74
C SER A 67 -13.66 6.66 -14.94
N GLY A 68 -12.62 6.19 -15.61
CA GLY A 68 -11.50 5.42 -15.04
C GLY A 68 -10.76 6.15 -13.92
N ASP A 69 -10.88 7.49 -13.89
CA ASP A 69 -10.28 8.40 -12.92
C ASP A 69 -10.56 8.01 -11.46
N ARG A 70 -11.78 7.55 -11.14
CA ARG A 70 -12.15 7.14 -9.77
C ARG A 70 -11.40 5.88 -9.33
N ILE A 71 -11.26 4.92 -10.25
CA ILE A 71 -10.59 3.65 -9.99
C ILE A 71 -9.10 3.90 -9.84
N LEU A 72 -8.50 4.70 -10.72
CA LEU A 72 -7.08 5.06 -10.69
C LEU A 72 -6.74 5.88 -9.44
N PHE A 73 -7.64 6.77 -9.01
CA PHE A 73 -7.51 7.49 -7.75
C PHE A 73 -7.49 6.54 -6.55
N LEU A 74 -8.51 5.68 -6.40
CA LEU A 74 -8.60 4.72 -5.30
C LEU A 74 -7.41 3.75 -5.27
N TYR A 75 -7.00 3.28 -6.45
CA TYR A 75 -5.82 2.44 -6.62
C TYR A 75 -4.57 3.16 -6.10
N SER A 76 -4.33 4.39 -6.54
CA SER A 76 -3.15 5.17 -6.16
C SER A 76 -3.12 5.46 -4.65
N VAL A 77 -4.27 5.85 -4.08
CA VAL A 77 -4.40 6.10 -2.64
C VAL A 77 -4.11 4.84 -1.84
N ALA A 78 -4.69 3.70 -2.22
CA ALA A 78 -4.45 2.44 -1.52
C ALA A 78 -2.97 2.04 -1.57
N PHE A 79 -2.37 2.08 -2.77
CA PHE A 79 -0.96 1.69 -2.97
C PHE A 79 0.01 2.61 -2.24
N VAL A 80 -0.26 3.90 -2.12
CA VAL A 80 0.62 4.80 -1.35
C VAL A 80 0.36 4.67 0.16
N SER A 81 -0.89 4.47 0.59
CA SER A 81 -1.23 4.44 2.01
C SER A 81 -0.63 3.27 2.78
N ILE A 82 -0.51 2.10 2.15
CA ILE A 82 0.01 0.89 2.79
C ILE A 82 1.47 1.07 3.26
N PRO A 83 2.44 1.42 2.40
CA PRO A 83 3.82 1.62 2.83
C PRO A 83 3.94 2.79 3.80
N VAL A 84 3.16 3.87 3.63
CA VAL A 84 3.15 5.00 4.56
C VAL A 84 2.65 4.59 5.94
N ALA A 85 1.64 3.72 6.03
CA ALA A 85 1.16 3.17 7.30
C ALA A 85 2.20 2.25 7.97
N LEU A 86 2.96 1.49 7.18
CA LEU A 86 3.89 0.48 7.65
C LEU A 86 5.30 1.01 8.00
N LEU A 87 5.77 2.07 7.35
CA LEU A 87 7.11 2.61 7.59
C LEU A 87 7.36 3.04 9.05
N PRO A 88 6.44 3.75 9.75
CA PRO A 88 6.64 4.16 11.14
C PRO A 88 6.70 3.00 12.13
N VAL A 89 6.01 1.89 11.84
CA VAL A 89 5.95 0.71 12.70
C VAL A 89 7.07 -0.30 12.42
N ARG A 90 7.83 -0.14 11.33
CA ARG A 90 8.95 -1.01 10.93
C ARG A 90 9.96 -1.22 12.06
N GLY A 91 10.35 -0.16 12.76
CA GLY A 91 11.33 -0.23 13.86
C GLY A 91 10.81 -0.98 15.09
N ARG A 92 9.50 -0.99 15.31
CA ARG A 92 8.86 -1.75 16.39
C ARG A 92 8.76 -3.23 16.02
N LEU A 93 8.30 -3.51 14.81
CA LEU A 93 8.22 -4.86 14.24
C LEU A 93 9.58 -5.57 14.21
N SER A 94 10.65 -4.88 13.80
CA SER A 94 12.00 -5.48 13.78
C SER A 94 12.51 -5.83 15.17
N ARG A 95 12.22 -5.01 16.19
CA ARG A 95 12.56 -5.29 17.60
C ARG A 95 11.80 -6.50 18.11
N THR A 96 10.50 -6.57 17.88
CA THR A 96 9.66 -7.71 18.28
C THR A 96 10.12 -9.00 17.61
N TYR A 97 10.39 -8.96 16.30
CA TYR A 97 10.90 -10.11 15.55
C TYR A 97 12.25 -10.59 16.09
N THR A 98 13.16 -9.66 16.41
CA THR A 98 14.47 -10.01 16.98
C THR A 98 14.35 -10.59 18.39
N ALA A 99 13.46 -10.05 19.22
CA ALA A 99 13.19 -10.57 20.56
C ALA A 99 12.63 -12.00 20.50
N GLN A 100 11.65 -12.23 19.62
CA GLN A 100 11.04 -13.55 19.42
C GLN A 100 12.06 -14.58 18.89
N ARG A 101 13.02 -14.16 18.06
CA ARG A 101 14.09 -15.05 17.59
C ARG A 101 15.08 -15.43 18.68
N ARG A 102 15.29 -14.57 19.68
CA ARG A 102 16.15 -14.89 20.85
C ARG A 102 15.46 -15.82 21.83
N GLU A 103 14.15 -15.70 21.98
CA GLU A 103 13.34 -16.53 22.90
C GLU A 103 12.11 -17.10 22.16
N PRO A 104 12.26 -18.23 21.44
CA PRO A 104 11.20 -18.79 20.60
C PRO A 104 9.96 -19.30 21.37
N GLY A 105 10.00 -19.32 22.72
CA GLY A 105 8.87 -19.65 23.58
C GLY A 105 8.20 -18.44 24.23
N ALA A 106 8.68 -17.22 23.98
CA ALA A 106 8.09 -16.01 24.54
C ALA A 106 6.72 -15.74 23.88
N GLU A 107 5.75 -15.35 24.70
CA GLU A 107 4.40 -15.03 24.25
C GLU A 107 4.44 -13.86 23.25
N VAL A 108 3.80 -14.05 22.09
CA VAL A 108 3.77 -13.01 21.03
C VAL A 108 2.87 -11.89 21.49
N LYS A 109 3.46 -10.87 22.12
CA LYS A 109 2.73 -9.69 22.54
C LYS A 109 2.40 -8.82 21.32
N THR A 110 1.13 -8.80 20.94
CA THR A 110 0.65 -7.95 19.85
C THR A 110 0.89 -6.48 20.22
N ASP A 111 1.61 -5.72 19.39
CA ASP A 111 1.85 -4.29 19.64
C ASP A 111 0.58 -3.51 19.33
N VAL A 112 -0.25 -3.32 20.36
CA VAL A 112 -1.54 -2.61 20.29
C VAL A 112 -1.36 -1.19 19.72
N LEU A 113 -0.23 -0.54 19.98
CA LEU A 113 0.02 0.81 19.46
C LEU A 113 0.30 0.78 17.96
N ALA A 114 1.06 -0.22 17.48
CA ALA A 114 1.27 -0.41 16.05
C ALA A 114 -0.04 -0.77 15.34
N THR A 115 -0.86 -1.65 15.92
CA THR A 115 -2.19 -1.98 15.39
C THR A 115 -3.11 -0.76 15.36
N ALA A 116 -3.21 -0.02 16.46
CA ALA A 116 -4.03 1.20 16.54
C ALA A 116 -3.58 2.26 15.52
N TRP A 117 -2.26 2.43 15.33
CA TRP A 117 -1.72 3.32 14.32
C TRP A 117 -2.12 2.91 12.90
N ILE A 118 -1.88 1.65 12.53
CA ILE A 118 -2.20 1.14 11.19
C ILE A 118 -3.71 1.26 10.94
N CYS A 119 -4.54 0.79 11.88
CA CYS A 119 -5.99 0.86 11.76
C CYS A 119 -6.48 2.31 11.69
N GLY A 120 -6.02 3.18 12.58
CA GLY A 120 -6.41 4.59 12.62
C GLY A 120 -6.01 5.34 11.36
N PHE A 121 -4.79 5.11 10.87
CA PHE A 121 -4.30 5.72 9.64
C PHE A 121 -5.09 5.26 8.41
N LEU A 122 -5.33 3.95 8.27
CA LEU A 122 -6.10 3.41 7.15
C LEU A 122 -7.56 3.86 7.18
N LEU A 123 -8.17 3.98 8.37
CA LEU A 123 -9.51 4.55 8.53
C LEU A 123 -9.53 6.03 8.11
N ALA A 124 -8.54 6.82 8.52
CA ALA A 124 -8.43 8.22 8.11
C ALA A 124 -8.27 8.36 6.59
N VAL A 125 -7.41 7.54 5.97
CA VAL A 125 -7.25 7.50 4.51
C VAL A 125 -8.56 7.12 3.81
N LEU A 126 -9.29 6.13 4.33
CA LEU A 126 -10.58 5.72 3.80
C LEU A 126 -11.58 6.88 3.87
N LEU A 127 -11.68 7.57 5.00
CA LEU A 127 -12.56 8.73 5.16
C LEU A 127 -12.21 9.85 4.20
N VAL A 128 -10.92 10.15 4.00
CA VAL A 128 -10.46 11.15 3.03
C VAL A 128 -10.79 10.73 1.60
N ALA A 129 -10.58 9.47 1.25
CA ALA A 129 -10.89 8.94 -0.08
C ALA A 129 -12.39 9.00 -0.37
N VAL A 130 -13.23 8.60 0.59
CA VAL A 130 -14.68 8.68 0.49
C VAL A 130 -15.13 10.14 0.39
N ALA A 131 -14.59 11.04 1.21
CA ALA A 131 -14.90 12.46 1.14
C ALA A 131 -14.52 13.06 -0.22
N ALA A 132 -13.37 12.68 -0.79
CA ALA A 132 -12.94 13.11 -2.11
C ALA A 132 -13.87 12.60 -3.23
N LEU A 133 -14.35 11.35 -3.13
CA LEU A 133 -15.32 10.79 -4.09
C LEU A 133 -16.70 11.46 -3.95
N MET A 134 -17.18 11.68 -2.74
CA MET A 134 -18.45 12.37 -2.50
C MET A 134 -18.39 13.83 -2.99
N ALA A 135 -17.29 14.54 -2.75
CA ALA A 135 -17.10 15.89 -3.27
C ALA A 135 -17.06 15.96 -4.80
N TYR A 136 -16.69 14.86 -5.47
CA TYR A 136 -16.74 14.75 -6.92
C TYR A 136 -18.16 14.54 -7.45
N ASP A 137 -18.94 13.66 -6.82
CA ASP A 137 -20.31 13.36 -7.24
C ASP A 137 -21.32 14.46 -6.90
N TYR A 138 -21.13 15.16 -5.77
CA TYR A 138 -22.07 16.20 -5.29
C TYR A 138 -21.60 17.63 -5.56
N GLY A 139 -20.37 17.84 -6.02
CA GLY A 139 -19.78 19.14 -6.31
C GLY A 139 -19.70 19.51 -7.80
N ALA A 140 -20.30 18.68 -8.67
CA ALA A 140 -20.42 18.89 -10.11
C ALA A 140 -21.76 19.56 -10.46
#